data_AF-A0A7Z9WL93-F1
#
_entry.id   AF-A0A7Z9WL93-F1
#
_cell.length_a   1.000
_cell.length_b   1.000
_cell.length_c   1.000
_cell.angle_alpha   90.00
_cell.angle_beta   90.00
_cell.angle_gamma   90.00
#
_symmetry.space_group_name_H-M   'P 1'
#
loop_
_entity.id
_entity.type
_entity.pdbx_description
1 polymer ?
#
loop_
_entity_poly.entity_id
_entity_poly.type
_entity_poly.pdbx_seq_one_letter_code
_entity_poly.pdbx_strand_id
1 'polypeptide(L)' 'MDCKFYHENTFRRRTVRECWLIGRNPDSEPWKPELCHNCPVPRILRENRCVYLALEGRVGRRFRLL' A
#
# COMPACT_ATOMS: atom_id res chain seq x y z
N MET A 1 -8.52 -1.61 9.16
CA MET A 1 -7.79 -1.44 7.89
C MET A 1 -8.77 -0.82 6.91
N ASP A 2 -8.60 0.45 6.56
CA ASP A 2 -9.51 1.20 5.66
C ASP A 2 -8.75 1.75 4.43
N CYS A 3 -7.78 0.98 3.95
CA CYS A 3 -6.99 1.39 2.79
C CYS A 3 -7.65 0.88 1.51
N LYS A 4 -8.16 1.80 0.67
CA LYS A 4 -8.81 1.48 -0.61
C LYS A 4 -7.92 0.74 -1.62
N PHE A 5 -6.61 0.66 -1.36
CA PHE A 5 -5.65 -0.05 -2.20
C PHE A 5 -5.30 -1.44 -1.67
N TYR A 6 -5.74 -1.81 -0.48
CA TYR A 6 -5.55 -3.16 0.06
C TYR A 6 -6.67 -4.06 -0.43
N HIS A 7 -6.30 -5.18 -1.04
CA HIS A 7 -7.25 -6.19 -1.52
C HIS A 7 -6.86 -7.55 -0.97
N GLU A 8 -7.85 -8.28 -0.45
CA GLU A 8 -7.71 -9.64 0.03
C GLU A 8 -8.79 -10.49 -0.63
N ASN A 9 -8.37 -11.52 -1.35
CA ASN A 9 -9.25 -12.47 -2.00
C ASN A 9 -8.91 -13.88 -1.55
N THR A 10 -9.93 -14.60 -1.07
CA THR A 10 -9.78 -15.97 -0.61
C THR A 10 -10.53 -16.90 -1.55
N PHE A 11 -9.80 -17.73 -2.29
CA PHE A 11 -10.37 -18.71 -3.21
C PHE A 11 -9.78 -20.10 -2.93
N ARG A 12 -10.65 -21.11 -2.75
CA ARG A 12 -10.27 -22.51 -2.50
C ARG A 12 -9.17 -22.67 -1.43
N ARG A 13 -9.36 -22.05 -0.27
CA ARG A 13 -8.42 -22.03 0.89
C ARG A 13 -7.08 -21.33 0.65
N ARG A 14 -6.86 -20.73 -0.51
CA ARG A 14 -5.73 -19.84 -0.76
C ARG A 14 -6.17 -18.40 -0.57
N THR A 15 -5.43 -17.66 0.23
CA THR A 15 -5.63 -16.22 0.40
C THR A 15 -4.56 -15.48 -0.38
N VAL A 16 -4.99 -14.60 -1.27
CA VAL A 16 -4.13 -13.68 -1.99
C VAL A 16 -4.37 -12.30 -1.41
N ARG A 17 -3.29 -11.62 -1.05
CA ARG A 17 -3.30 -10.26 -0.54
C ARG A 17 -2.45 -9.40 -1.44
N GLU A 18 -2.92 -8.21 -1.72
CA GLU A 18 -2.26 -7.27 -2.62
C GLU A 18 -2.42 -5.84 -2.11
N CYS A 19 -1.45 -4.99 -2.44
CA CYS A 19 -1.60 -3.55 -2.36
C CYS A 19 -1.47 -2.96 -3.76
N TRP A 20 -2.58 -2.56 -4.38
CA TRP A 20 -2.59 -2.08 -5.76
C TRP A 20 -1.82 -0.77 -5.96
N LEU A 21 -1.63 0.05 -4.91
CA LEU A 21 -0.79 1.24 -4.99
C LEU A 21 0.69 0.87 -5.20
N ILE A 22 1.17 -0.13 -4.47
CA ILE A 22 2.55 -0.60 -4.56
C ILE A 22 2.74 -1.49 -5.79
N GLY A 23 1.78 -2.36 -6.09
CA GLY A 23 1.85 -3.29 -7.23
C GLY A 23 1.91 -2.62 -8.60
N ARG A 24 1.56 -1.32 -8.68
CA ARG A 24 1.70 -0.49 -9.89
C ARG A 24 3.12 0.06 -10.08
N ASN A 25 3.97 -0.02 -9.05
CA ASN A 25 5.31 0.55 -9.08
C ASN A 25 6.34 -0.56 -9.33
N PRO A 26 6.92 -0.66 -10.54
CA PRO A 26 7.93 -1.67 -10.86
C PRO A 26 9.24 -1.50 -10.09
N ASP A 27 9.52 -0.30 -9.57
CA ASP A 27 10.71 0.02 -8.78
C ASP A 27 10.52 -0.26 -7.28
N SER A 28 9.37 -0.82 -6.88
CA SER A 28 9.11 -1.18 -5.50
C SER A 28 9.76 -2.51 -5.12
N GLU A 29 10.34 -2.56 -3.91
CA GLU A 29 10.66 -3.82 -3.25
C GLU A 29 9.36 -4.62 -2.96
N PRO A 30 9.47 -5.94 -2.69
CA PRO A 30 8.30 -6.78 -2.40
C PRO A 30 7.44 -6.24 -1.26
N TRP A 31 6.13 -6.16 -1.53
CA TRP A 31 5.14 -5.76 -0.54
C TRP A 31 4.80 -6.91 0.42
N LYS A 32 4.42 -6.55 1.66
CA LYS A 32 3.86 -7.47 2.65
C LYS A 32 2.64 -6.85 3.35
N PRO A 33 1.67 -7.65 3.82
CA PRO A 33 0.43 -7.14 4.44
C PRO A 33 0.67 -6.15 5.58
N GLU A 34 1.71 -6.35 6.39
CA GLU A 34 2.01 -5.54 7.57
C GLU A 34 2.28 -4.07 7.22
N LEU A 35 2.75 -3.79 6.00
CA LEU A 35 2.92 -2.41 5.52
C LEU A 35 1.58 -1.68 5.41
N CYS A 36 0.50 -2.41 5.08
CA CYS A 36 -0.84 -1.86 5.03
C CYS A 36 -1.47 -1.63 6.42
N HIS A 37 -0.99 -2.32 7.46
CA HIS A 37 -1.48 -2.13 8.85
C HIS A 37 -1.17 -0.71 9.35
N ASN A 38 0.00 -0.18 9.00
CA ASN A 38 0.48 1.15 9.40
C ASN A 38 0.50 2.16 8.23
N CYS A 39 -0.31 1.92 7.19
CA CYS A 39 -0.26 2.73 5.98
C CYS A 39 -0.79 4.15 6.21
N PRO A 40 -0.07 5.20 5.76
CA PRO A 40 -0.54 6.59 5.91
C PRO A 40 -1.62 6.97 4.91
N VAL A 41 -1.87 6.17 3.86
CA VAL A 41 -2.76 6.51 2.74
C VAL A 41 -4.19 6.85 3.18
N PRO A 42 -4.86 6.08 4.06
CA PRO A 42 -6.21 6.46 4.52
C PRO A 42 -6.24 7.84 5.18
N ARG A 43 -5.19 8.19 5.92
CA ARG A 43 -5.06 9.52 6.53
C ARG A 43 -4.86 10.61 5.47
N ILE A 44 -3.94 10.40 4.53
CA ILE A 44 -3.67 11.35 3.42
C ILE A 44 -4.96 11.61 2.63
N LEU A 45 -5.72 10.56 2.30
CA LEU A 45 -6.97 10.70 1.53
C LEU A 45 -8.08 11.43 2.29
N ARG A 46 -8.16 11.29 3.62
CA ARG A 46 -9.16 12.01 4.43
C ARG A 46 -8.80 13.48 4.63
N GLU A 47 -7.50 13.77 4.78
CA GLU A 47 -7.00 15.12 5.04
C GLU A 47 -6.89 15.96 3.77
N ASN A 48 -6.75 15.33 2.61
CA ASN A 48 -6.57 16.01 1.34
C ASN A 48 -7.88 16.05 0.53
N ARG A 49 -8.32 17.26 0.17
CA ARG A 49 -9.54 17.51 -0.63
C ARG A 49 -9.27 17.75 -2.13
N CYS A 50 -8.03 17.57 -2.58
CA CYS A 50 -7.67 17.77 -3.98
C CYS A 50 -8.33 16.70 -4.86
N VAL A 51 -9.19 17.13 -5.79
CA VAL A 51 -9.87 16.26 -6.74
C VAL A 51 -8.91 15.62 -7.76
N TYR A 52 -7.72 16.19 -7.93
CA TYR A 52 -6.66 15.70 -8.83
C TYR A 52 -5.50 15.02 -8.10
N LEU A 53 -5.70 14.61 -6.84
CA LEU A 53 -4.66 13.94 -6.06
C LEU A 53 -4.22 12.64 -6.74
N ALA A 54 -2.97 12.61 -7.21
CA ALA A 54 -2.27 11.41 -7.62
C ALA A 54 -1.41 10.88 -6.48
N LEU A 55 -1.41 9.57 -6.27
CA LEU A 55 -0.56 8.90 -5.28
C LEU A 55 0.27 7.84 -5.97
N GLU A 56 1.56 7.86 -5.67
CA GLU A 56 2.49 6.77 -5.95
C GLU A 56 3.01 6.24 -4.61
N GLY A 57 3.34 4.96 -4.58
CA GLY A 57 3.94 4.33 -3.40
C GLY A 57 5.05 3.38 -3.84
N ARG A 58 6.07 3.25 -2.99
CA ARG A 58 7.11 2.23 -3.13
C ARG A 58 7.50 1.70 -1.77
N VAL A 59 7.85 0.43 -1.71
CA VAL A 59 8.59 -0.16 -0.59
C VAL A 59 10.06 0.11 -0.85
N GLY A 60 10.73 0.72 0.12
CA GLY A 60 12.15 0.99 0.08
C GLY A 60 12.85 0.45 1.32
N ARG A 61 14.15 0.22 1.21
CA ARG A 61 14.99 -0.12 2.36
C ARG A 61 15.19 1.13 3.20
N ARG A 62 14.98 1.02 4.51
CA ARG A 62 15.38 2.06 5.45
C ARG A 62 16.89 1.94 5.62
N PHE A 63 17.65 2.88 5.07
CA PHE A 63 19.07 3.01 5.40
C PHE A 63 19.17 3.34 6.90
N ARG A 64 19.61 2.38 7.70
CA ARG A 64 20.15 2.66 9.03
C ARG A 64 21.59 3.09 8.80
N LEU A 65 21.85 4.39 8.87
CA LEU A 65 23.20 4.86 9.15
C LEU A 65 23.52 4.36 10.56
N LEU A 66 24.43 3.40 10.66
CA LEU A 66 25.14 3.08 11.90
C LEU A 66 26.10 4.23 12.21
#